data_AF-A0AA88TV84-F1
#
_entry.id   AF-A0AA88TV84-F1
#
_cell.length_a   1.000
_cell.length_b   1.000
_cell.length_c   1.000
_cell.angle_alpha   90.00
_cell.angle_beta   90.00
_cell.angle_gamma   90.00
#
_symmetry.space_group_name_H-M   'P 1'
#
loop_
_entity.id
_entity.type
_entity.pdbx_description
1 polymer ?
#
loop_
_entity_poly.entity_id
_entity_poly.type
_entity_poly.pdbx_seq_one_letter_code
_entity_poly.pdbx_strand_id
1 'polypeptide(L)'
;MISHSRWDFSEPDLVGTNQVCAFVKKSGRWGDAYCSDRKYFFCQTDSDFPYNKFKYIQISMNWHEAQTHCRTNYKDLATVRDDFENQLLVDQLYMHFDWDGWIGLSKTVGQWLWLNQTFVSPSVKWLNGQPDNMSGDEECATANNDGELADDTCSDPLPFYCRENGRIQRVRVAVKSDGHLDESAVMEAIEKKVR
;
A
#
# COMPACT_ATOMS: atom_id res chain seq x y z
N MET A 1 -23.62 -11.85 16.78
CA MET A 1 -24.15 -12.46 15.54
C MET A 1 -23.18 -12.16 14.42
N ILE A 2 -22.86 -13.15 13.57
CA ILE A 2 -22.04 -12.95 12.37
C ILE A 2 -22.86 -12.10 11.39
N SER A 3 -22.34 -10.95 10.96
CA SER A 3 -23.03 -10.04 10.04
C SER A 3 -22.75 -10.36 8.57
N HIS A 4 -21.69 -11.13 8.27
CA HIS A 4 -21.29 -11.48 6.91
C HIS A 4 -20.57 -12.83 6.87
N SER A 5 -20.80 -13.60 5.81
CA SER A 5 -20.13 -14.90 5.56
C SER A 5 -19.97 -15.18 4.07
N ARG A 6 -18.86 -15.84 3.68
CA ARG A 6 -18.57 -16.26 2.29
C ARG A 6 -18.18 -17.73 2.19
N TRP A 7 -19.08 -18.62 2.60
CA TRP A 7 -18.87 -20.07 2.50
C TRP A 7 -18.66 -20.53 1.05
N ASP A 8 -17.81 -21.54 0.88
CA ASP A 8 -17.65 -22.24 -0.39
C ASP A 8 -18.88 -23.11 -0.68
N PHE A 9 -19.00 -23.59 -1.91
CA PHE A 9 -20.08 -24.54 -2.23
C PHE A 9 -20.00 -25.74 -1.28
N SER A 10 -21.15 -26.17 -0.75
CA SER A 10 -21.30 -27.23 0.26
C SER A 10 -20.72 -26.98 1.65
N GLU A 11 -20.30 -25.75 2.00
CA GLU A 11 -19.79 -25.42 3.34
C GLU A 11 -20.77 -24.51 4.14
N PRO A 12 -20.74 -24.54 5.48
CA PRO A 12 -20.01 -25.50 6.29
C PRO A 12 -20.72 -26.86 6.26
N ASP A 13 -19.97 -27.95 6.08
CA ASP A 13 -20.52 -29.31 6.04
C ASP A 13 -20.45 -30.03 7.40
N LEU A 14 -19.64 -29.51 8.32
CA LEU A 14 -19.53 -29.97 9.70
C LEU A 14 -19.30 -31.49 9.81
N VAL A 15 -18.48 -32.07 8.92
CA VAL A 15 -18.27 -33.52 8.90
C VAL A 15 -17.78 -34.03 10.26
N GLY A 16 -18.50 -35.00 10.82
CA GLY A 16 -18.20 -35.55 12.15
C GLY A 16 -18.52 -34.62 13.32
N THR A 17 -19.27 -33.54 13.11
CA THR A 17 -19.74 -32.55 14.12
C THR A 17 -18.66 -31.79 14.90
N ASN A 18 -17.39 -31.89 14.49
CA ASN A 18 -16.26 -31.30 15.22
C ASN A 18 -15.34 -30.43 14.35
N GLN A 19 -15.73 -30.16 13.11
CA GLN A 19 -15.12 -29.14 12.27
C GLN A 19 -15.77 -27.78 12.55
N VAL A 20 -15.42 -27.16 13.68
CA VAL A 20 -16.09 -25.92 14.14
C VAL A 20 -15.24 -24.66 13.98
N CYS A 21 -14.04 -24.77 13.38
CA CYS A 21 -13.17 -23.64 13.09
C CYS A 21 -13.18 -23.33 11.59
N ALA A 22 -13.35 -22.04 11.25
CA ALA A 22 -13.35 -21.59 9.87
C ALA A 22 -11.92 -21.33 9.36
N PHE A 23 -11.69 -21.57 8.07
CA PHE A 23 -10.47 -21.17 7.37
C PHE A 23 -10.80 -20.59 5.99
N VAL A 24 -9.87 -19.82 5.41
CA VAL A 24 -10.04 -19.21 4.09
C VAL A 24 -9.26 -20.02 3.05
N LYS A 25 -9.95 -20.40 1.96
CA LYS A 25 -9.36 -21.08 0.79
C LYS A 25 -8.66 -20.05 -0.11
N LYS A 26 -7.78 -20.49 -1.02
CA LYS A 26 -7.10 -19.61 -2.01
C LYS A 26 -8.08 -18.79 -2.86
N SER A 27 -9.31 -19.28 -3.05
CA SER A 27 -10.39 -18.57 -3.74
C SER A 27 -11.03 -17.41 -2.95
N GLY A 28 -10.65 -17.23 -1.68
CA GLY A 28 -11.27 -16.26 -0.78
C GLY A 28 -12.62 -16.70 -0.19
N ARG A 29 -13.04 -17.94 -0.43
CA ARG A 29 -14.23 -18.56 0.20
C ARG A 29 -13.85 -19.35 1.46
N TRP A 30 -14.82 -19.53 2.35
CA TRP A 30 -14.63 -20.13 3.66
C TRP A 30 -14.97 -21.61 3.63
N GLY A 31 -14.24 -22.41 4.39
CA GLY A 31 -14.61 -23.79 4.73
C GLY A 31 -14.43 -24.05 6.22
N ASP A 32 -14.95 -25.17 6.71
CA ASP A 32 -14.78 -25.59 8.10
C ASP A 32 -13.77 -26.73 8.27
N ALA A 33 -13.08 -26.71 9.40
CA ALA A 33 -12.02 -27.66 9.72
C ALA A 33 -11.97 -27.93 11.23
N TYR A 34 -11.29 -29.02 11.59
CA TYR A 34 -10.99 -29.31 12.98
C TYR A 34 -10.08 -28.21 13.53
N CYS A 35 -10.40 -27.69 14.71
CA CYS A 35 -9.60 -26.64 15.35
C CYS A 35 -8.18 -27.10 15.70
N SER A 36 -7.93 -28.41 15.73
CA SER A 36 -6.60 -29.02 15.94
C SER A 36 -5.74 -29.05 14.67
N ASP A 37 -6.31 -28.77 13.50
CA ASP A 37 -5.55 -28.74 12.25
C ASP A 37 -4.48 -27.64 12.30
N ARG A 38 -3.25 -27.99 11.95
CA ARG A 38 -2.19 -27.00 11.75
C ARG A 38 -2.38 -26.30 10.41
N LYS A 39 -2.73 -25.02 10.45
CA LYS A 39 -2.88 -24.16 9.26
C LYS A 39 -2.11 -22.85 9.46
N TYR A 40 -1.78 -22.20 8.35
CA TYR A 40 -1.38 -20.79 8.40
C TYR A 40 -2.55 -19.94 8.91
N PHE A 41 -2.25 -18.86 9.61
CA PHE A 41 -3.24 -18.00 10.25
C PHE A 41 -2.94 -16.53 9.99
N PHE A 42 -3.98 -15.71 10.08
CA PHE A 42 -3.91 -14.26 9.98
C PHE A 42 -4.28 -13.65 11.33
N CYS A 43 -3.58 -12.60 11.74
CA CYS A 43 -3.93 -11.83 12.92
C CYS A 43 -4.71 -10.58 12.51
N GLN A 44 -5.84 -10.32 13.16
CA GLN A 44 -6.46 -9.01 13.10
C GLN A 44 -5.83 -8.11 14.16
N THR A 45 -5.32 -6.97 13.73
CA THR A 45 -4.85 -5.88 14.60
C THR A 45 -5.87 -4.73 14.56
N ASP A 46 -5.90 -3.90 15.59
CA ASP A 46 -6.92 -2.84 15.71
C ASP A 46 -6.80 -1.78 14.58
N SER A 47 -7.84 -1.78 13.74
CA SER A 47 -8.47 -0.78 12.85
C SER A 47 -7.75 0.45 12.24
N ASP A 48 -6.46 0.70 12.41
CA ASP A 48 -5.73 1.75 11.66
C ASP A 48 -4.53 1.18 10.86
N PHE A 49 -4.64 -0.08 10.44
CA PHE A 49 -3.63 -0.76 9.63
C PHE A 49 -3.62 -0.31 8.15
N PRO A 50 -2.46 -0.29 7.48
CA PRO A 50 -2.19 0.50 6.28
C PRO A 50 -2.80 -0.03 4.97
N TYR A 51 -3.87 -0.84 4.99
CA TYR A 51 -4.56 -1.24 3.76
C TYR A 51 -5.12 -0.06 2.97
N ASN A 52 -5.40 1.07 3.64
CA ASN A 52 -5.77 2.31 3.00
C ASN A 52 -4.58 3.24 2.75
N LYS A 53 -3.34 2.75 2.83
CA LYS A 53 -2.15 3.56 2.54
C LYS A 53 -1.98 3.77 1.04
N PHE A 54 -2.34 2.77 0.25
CA PHE A 54 -2.22 2.79 -1.20
C PHE A 54 -3.58 2.54 -1.85
N LYS A 55 -3.82 3.25 -2.95
CA LYS A 55 -5.00 3.14 -3.76
C LYS A 55 -4.57 2.76 -5.18
N TYR A 56 -4.96 1.56 -5.60
CA TYR A 56 -4.80 1.13 -6.98
C TYR A 56 -5.79 1.87 -7.89
N ILE A 57 -5.28 2.41 -9.00
CA ILE A 57 -6.04 3.13 -10.02
C ILE A 57 -5.93 2.35 -11.33
N GLN A 58 -7.03 1.70 -11.71
CA GLN A 58 -7.13 0.89 -12.92
C GLN A 58 -7.44 1.76 -14.15
N ILE A 59 -6.58 2.75 -14.38
CA ILE A 59 -6.60 3.62 -15.56
C ILE A 59 -5.18 3.65 -16.11
N SER A 60 -5.05 3.40 -17.40
CA SER A 60 -3.76 3.35 -18.09
C SER A 60 -3.29 4.77 -18.40
N MET A 61 -2.13 5.16 -17.83
CA MET A 61 -1.51 6.48 -17.97
C MET A 61 0.02 6.34 -18.02
N ASN A 62 0.71 7.29 -18.65
CA ASN A 62 2.16 7.35 -18.50
C ASN A 62 2.56 7.77 -17.08
N TRP A 63 3.83 7.59 -16.70
CA TRP A 63 4.26 7.78 -15.32
C TRP A 63 4.03 9.22 -14.81
N HIS A 64 4.25 10.22 -15.66
CA HIS A 64 4.08 11.63 -15.29
C HIS A 64 2.60 12.03 -15.15
N GLU A 65 1.74 11.51 -16.02
CA GLU A 65 0.29 11.65 -15.93
C GLU A 65 -0.26 10.98 -14.67
N ALA A 66 0.20 9.76 -14.37
CA ALA A 66 -0.14 9.02 -13.16
C ALA A 66 0.28 9.78 -11.90
N GLN A 67 1.50 10.34 -11.87
CA GLN A 67 1.96 11.20 -10.77
C GLN A 67 1.06 12.42 -10.59
N THR A 68 0.73 13.10 -11.69
CA THR A 68 -0.15 14.27 -11.66
C THR A 68 -1.54 13.91 -11.17
N HIS A 69 -2.08 12.77 -11.61
CA HIS A 69 -3.35 12.23 -11.13
C HIS A 69 -3.31 11.98 -9.61
N CYS A 70 -2.26 11.33 -9.12
CA CYS A 70 -2.12 11.06 -7.70
C CYS A 70 -1.96 12.32 -6.85
N ARG A 71 -1.22 13.34 -7.32
CA ARG A 71 -1.10 14.62 -6.60
C ARG A 71 -2.39 15.44 -6.61
N THR A 72 -3.22 15.26 -7.64
CA THR A 72 -4.51 15.96 -7.76
C THR A 72 -5.57 15.34 -6.86
N ASN A 73 -5.63 14.00 -6.79
CA ASN A 73 -6.72 13.28 -6.12
C ASN A 73 -6.32 12.66 -4.77
N TYR A 74 -5.02 12.46 -4.54
CA TYR A 74 -4.45 11.76 -3.40
C TYR A 74 -3.21 12.51 -2.89
N LYS A 75 -2.18 11.81 -2.36
CA LYS A 75 -0.94 12.44 -1.88
C LYS A 75 0.13 12.52 -2.98
N ASP A 76 0.51 11.38 -3.54
CA ASP A 76 1.48 11.24 -4.65
C ASP A 76 1.46 9.78 -5.15
N LEU A 77 2.28 9.39 -6.14
CA LEU A 77 2.50 7.96 -6.44
C LEU A 77 3.05 7.22 -5.21
N ALA A 78 2.84 5.90 -5.18
CA ALA A 78 3.22 5.05 -4.06
C ALA A 78 4.73 5.07 -3.79
N THR A 79 5.10 5.39 -2.55
CA THR A 79 6.45 5.18 -2.03
C THR A 79 6.43 4.00 -1.07
N VAL A 80 7.21 2.96 -1.36
CA VAL A 80 7.27 1.73 -0.58
C VAL A 80 8.48 1.78 0.35
N ARG A 81 8.26 1.53 1.65
CA ARG A 81 9.33 1.62 2.67
C ARG A 81 9.92 0.28 3.09
N ASP A 82 9.14 -0.78 2.99
CA ASP A 82 9.49 -2.11 3.48
C ASP A 82 8.67 -3.18 2.75
N ASP A 83 9.04 -4.45 2.99
CA ASP A 83 8.41 -5.62 2.35
C ASP A 83 6.91 -5.72 2.69
N PHE A 84 6.51 -5.24 3.86
CA PHE A 84 5.10 -5.26 4.25
C PHE A 84 4.28 -4.29 3.40
N GLU A 85 4.77 -3.07 3.18
CA GLU A 85 4.14 -2.13 2.27
C GLU A 85 4.13 -2.60 0.82
N ASN A 86 5.19 -3.29 0.41
CA ASN A 86 5.27 -3.89 -0.92
C ASN A 86 4.18 -4.95 -1.12
N GLN A 87 3.93 -5.78 -0.10
CA GLN A 87 2.87 -6.78 -0.13
C GLN A 87 1.47 -6.16 -0.30
N LEU A 88 1.24 -4.95 0.21
CA LEU A 88 -0.04 -4.25 0.03
C LEU A 88 -0.32 -3.89 -1.43
N LEU A 89 0.73 -3.57 -2.21
CA LEU A 89 0.62 -3.32 -3.64
C LEU A 89 0.28 -4.63 -4.38
N VAL A 90 1.06 -5.68 -4.08
CA VAL A 90 0.86 -7.03 -4.63
C VAL A 90 -0.57 -7.53 -4.44
N ASP A 91 -1.11 -7.40 -3.22
CA ASP A 91 -2.47 -7.82 -2.91
C ASP A 91 -3.52 -7.10 -3.77
N GLN A 92 -3.29 -5.81 -4.09
CA GLN A 92 -4.18 -5.04 -4.97
C GLN A 92 -4.11 -5.52 -6.43
N LEU A 93 -2.93 -5.79 -6.99
CA LEU A 93 -2.83 -6.34 -8.36
C LEU A 93 -3.54 -7.69 -8.48
N TYR A 94 -3.32 -8.59 -7.52
CA TYR A 94 -4.01 -9.88 -7.49
C TYR A 94 -5.53 -9.74 -7.45
N MET A 95 -6.06 -8.76 -6.71
CA MET A 95 -7.50 -8.50 -6.65
C MET A 95 -8.07 -7.98 -7.97
N HIS A 96 -7.26 -7.29 -8.78
CA HIS A 96 -7.68 -6.65 -10.03
C HIS A 96 -7.31 -7.45 -11.29
N PHE A 97 -6.58 -8.57 -11.15
CA PHE A 97 -6.06 -9.41 -12.23
C PHE A 97 -5.09 -8.69 -13.18
N ASP A 98 -4.35 -7.73 -12.64
CA ASP A 98 -3.32 -6.97 -13.36
C ASP A 98 -1.91 -7.49 -13.00
N TRP A 99 -0.92 -7.19 -13.84
CA TRP A 99 0.44 -7.76 -13.73
C TRP A 99 1.42 -6.84 -13.02
N ASP A 100 1.36 -5.55 -13.32
CA ASP A 100 2.24 -4.52 -12.81
C ASP A 100 1.56 -3.15 -12.84
N GLY A 101 2.25 -2.15 -12.30
CA GLY A 101 1.80 -0.76 -12.38
C GLY A 101 2.82 0.24 -11.85
N TRP A 102 2.63 1.50 -12.20
CA TRP A 102 3.55 2.57 -11.83
C TRP A 102 3.58 2.81 -10.31
N ILE A 103 4.81 2.97 -9.82
CA ILE A 103 5.11 3.40 -8.45
C ILE A 103 5.94 4.69 -8.46
N GLY A 104 6.06 5.35 -7.32
CA GLY A 104 6.78 6.61 -7.16
C GLY A 104 8.29 6.43 -7.04
N LEU A 105 8.88 5.54 -7.84
CA LEU A 105 10.31 5.33 -7.94
C LEU A 105 10.74 5.71 -9.36
N SER A 106 11.74 6.57 -9.47
CA SER A 106 12.28 7.05 -10.74
C SER A 106 13.79 7.24 -10.65
N LYS A 107 14.46 7.18 -11.79
CA LYS A 107 15.89 7.47 -11.91
C LYS A 107 16.07 8.98 -12.06
N THR A 108 17.01 9.54 -11.31
CA THR A 108 17.34 10.97 -11.38
C THR A 108 18.85 11.10 -11.23
N VAL A 109 19.51 11.65 -12.25
CA VAL A 109 20.98 11.79 -12.31
C VAL A 109 21.69 10.45 -12.04
N GLY A 110 21.18 9.37 -12.66
CA GLY A 110 21.74 8.03 -12.55
C GLY A 110 21.46 7.29 -11.23
N GLN A 111 20.62 7.83 -10.34
CA GLN A 111 20.27 7.22 -9.07
C GLN A 111 18.77 6.96 -8.95
N TRP A 112 18.39 5.79 -8.44
CA TRP A 112 17.01 5.45 -8.13
C TRP A 112 16.54 6.14 -6.85
N LEU A 113 15.57 7.03 -6.99
CA LEU A 113 15.01 7.83 -5.92
C LEU A 113 13.50 7.67 -5.85
N TRP A 114 13.02 7.48 -4.63
CA TRP A 114 11.60 7.62 -4.33
C TRP A 114 11.19 9.11 -4.40
N LEU A 115 9.90 9.39 -4.64
CA LEU A 115 9.39 10.77 -4.70
C LEU A 115 9.60 11.62 -3.43
N ASN A 116 9.85 10.99 -2.28
CA ASN A 116 10.24 11.65 -1.03
C ASN A 116 11.76 11.92 -0.92
N GLN A 117 12.52 11.77 -2.03
CA GLN A 117 13.96 11.97 -2.12
C GLN A 117 14.80 10.99 -1.29
N THR A 118 14.24 9.84 -0.92
CA THR A 118 15.01 8.76 -0.28
C THR A 118 15.52 7.77 -1.33
N PHE A 119 16.73 7.25 -1.11
CA PHE A 119 17.31 6.20 -1.93
C PHE A 119 16.54 4.88 -1.80
N VAL A 120 16.56 4.10 -2.88
CA VAL A 120 16.10 2.71 -2.84
C VAL A 120 16.94 1.89 -1.86
N SER A 121 16.29 1.08 -1.02
CA SER A 121 16.99 0.18 -0.09
C SER A 121 17.67 -0.96 -0.87
N PRO A 122 18.86 -1.41 -0.45
CA PRO A 122 19.48 -2.62 -1.02
C PRO A 122 18.64 -3.91 -0.84
N SER A 123 17.66 -3.90 0.06
CA SER A 123 16.75 -5.03 0.29
C SER A 123 15.62 -5.12 -0.74
N VAL A 124 15.44 -4.09 -1.58
CA VAL A 124 14.44 -4.12 -2.66
C VAL A 124 14.81 -5.21 -3.66
N LYS A 125 13.79 -5.97 -4.06
CA LYS A 125 13.92 -7.04 -5.04
C LYS A 125 13.64 -6.47 -6.42
N TRP A 126 14.65 -6.50 -7.28
CA TRP A 126 14.47 -6.27 -8.71
C TRP A 126 14.12 -7.59 -9.38
N LEU A 127 13.30 -7.53 -10.42
CA LEU A 127 13.06 -8.65 -11.32
C LEU A 127 14.41 -9.10 -11.90
N ASN A 128 14.55 -10.40 -12.17
CA ASN A 128 15.82 -10.93 -12.67
C ASN A 128 16.22 -10.24 -13.99
N GLY A 129 17.40 -9.63 -14.02
CA GLY A 129 17.91 -8.87 -15.16
C GLY A 129 17.70 -7.36 -15.07
N GLN A 130 16.92 -6.89 -14.10
CA GLN A 130 16.57 -5.48 -13.93
C GLN A 130 17.43 -4.80 -12.84
N PRO A 131 17.58 -3.46 -12.87
CA PRO A 131 17.19 -2.57 -13.97
C PRO A 131 18.14 -2.71 -15.16
N ASP A 132 17.63 -2.76 -16.40
CA ASP A 132 18.44 -2.94 -17.63
C ASP A 132 18.50 -1.71 -18.53
N ASN A 133 17.67 -0.69 -18.27
CA ASN A 133 17.65 0.58 -19.00
C ASN A 133 17.58 0.38 -20.52
N MET A 134 16.66 -0.48 -20.97
CA MET A 134 16.48 -0.83 -22.37
C MET A 134 16.29 0.43 -23.21
N SER A 135 16.98 0.50 -24.35
CA SER A 135 16.97 1.67 -25.26
C SER A 135 17.44 3.00 -24.65
N GLY A 136 17.84 3.02 -23.37
CA GLY A 136 18.31 4.20 -22.66
C GLY A 136 17.21 5.15 -22.17
N ASP A 137 15.95 4.70 -22.09
CA ASP A 137 14.77 5.53 -21.75
C ASP A 137 13.90 4.94 -20.62
N GLU A 138 14.41 3.95 -19.89
CA GLU A 138 13.67 3.32 -18.78
C GLU A 138 14.10 3.96 -17.44
N GLU A 139 13.59 5.16 -17.21
CA GLU A 139 13.89 5.94 -16.00
C GLU A 139 12.75 5.90 -14.96
N CYS A 140 11.69 5.14 -15.22
CA CYS A 140 10.54 4.99 -14.33
C CYS A 140 10.41 3.55 -13.87
N ALA A 141 9.91 3.30 -12.66
CA ALA A 141 9.81 1.95 -12.14
C ALA A 141 8.36 1.48 -11.94
N THR A 142 8.15 0.20 -12.20
CA THR A 142 6.92 -0.54 -11.92
C THR A 142 7.13 -1.51 -10.77
N ALA A 143 6.04 -1.97 -10.17
CA ALA A 143 6.05 -3.12 -9.25
C ALA A 143 5.08 -4.18 -9.77
N ASN A 144 5.55 -5.43 -9.89
CA ASN A 144 4.73 -6.55 -10.35
C ASN A 144 3.94 -7.22 -9.21
N ASN A 145 3.11 -8.21 -9.57
CA ASN A 145 2.32 -9.00 -8.63
C ASN A 145 3.12 -10.00 -7.77
N ASP A 146 4.45 -10.05 -7.89
CA ASP A 146 5.36 -10.76 -6.98
C ASP A 146 6.14 -9.80 -6.06
N GLY A 147 5.90 -8.49 -6.21
CA GLY A 147 6.56 -7.43 -5.44
C GLY A 147 7.98 -7.15 -5.92
N GLU A 148 8.31 -7.52 -7.15
CA GLU A 148 9.59 -7.23 -7.78
C GLU A 148 9.48 -5.94 -8.59
N LEU A 149 10.56 -5.17 -8.60
CA LEU A 149 10.64 -3.93 -9.37
C LEU A 149 11.30 -4.16 -10.73
N ALA A 150 10.87 -3.40 -11.72
CA ALA A 150 11.51 -3.29 -13.02
C ALA A 150 11.62 -1.79 -13.38
N ASP A 151 12.65 -1.42 -14.15
CA ASP A 151 12.61 -0.17 -14.89
C ASP A 151 11.83 -0.35 -16.19
N ASP A 152 11.13 0.71 -16.59
CA ASP A 152 10.26 0.71 -17.75
C ASP A 152 10.20 2.12 -18.35
N THR A 153 9.78 2.19 -19.61
CA THR A 153 9.76 3.40 -20.41
C THR A 153 8.70 4.34 -19.84
N CYS A 154 9.10 5.53 -19.37
CA CYS A 154 8.20 6.44 -18.65
C CYS A 154 6.93 6.85 -19.41
N SER A 155 6.92 6.74 -20.74
CA SER A 155 5.77 7.02 -21.61
C SER A 155 4.74 5.90 -21.68
N ASP A 156 5.08 4.71 -21.19
CA ASP A 156 4.24 3.53 -21.36
C ASP A 156 2.97 3.63 -20.52
N PRO A 157 1.80 3.27 -21.09
CA PRO A 157 0.54 3.50 -20.44
C PRO A 157 0.20 2.31 -19.53
N LEU A 158 0.36 2.47 -18.22
CA LEU A 158 0.11 1.44 -17.21
C LEU A 158 -0.89 1.91 -16.14
N PRO A 159 -1.59 0.99 -15.47
CA PRO A 159 -2.26 1.32 -14.21
C PRO A 159 -1.22 1.70 -13.14
N PHE A 160 -1.68 2.28 -12.02
CA PHE A 160 -0.77 2.87 -11.07
C PHE A 160 -1.29 2.90 -9.64
N TYR A 161 -0.38 3.11 -8.70
CA TYR A 161 -0.70 3.19 -7.28
C TYR A 161 -0.50 4.60 -6.75
N CYS A 162 -1.57 5.17 -6.19
CA CYS A 162 -1.47 6.40 -5.42
C CYS A 162 -1.27 6.10 -3.94
N ARG A 163 -0.49 6.93 -3.26
CA ARG A 163 -0.48 7.02 -1.80
C ARG A 163 -1.66 7.85 -1.35
N GLU A 164 -2.48 7.27 -0.49
CA GLU A 164 -3.61 7.93 0.13
C GLU A 164 -3.16 9.07 1.05
N ASN A 165 -4.03 10.08 1.16
CA ASN A 165 -3.83 11.14 2.13
C ASN A 165 -4.09 10.54 3.51
N GLY A 166 -3.03 10.29 4.28
CA GLY A 166 -3.16 9.88 5.68
C GLY A 166 -4.19 10.80 6.36
N ARG A 167 -5.15 10.21 7.10
CA ARG A 167 -6.27 10.94 7.71
C ARG A 167 -5.74 12.18 8.43
N ILE A 168 -5.88 13.36 7.82
CA ILE A 168 -5.53 14.62 8.47
C ILE A 168 -6.56 14.83 9.57
N GLN A 169 -6.21 14.47 10.80
CA GLN A 169 -7.03 14.80 11.96
C GLN A 169 -6.87 16.31 12.20
N ARG A 170 -7.76 17.10 11.59
CA ARG A 170 -7.78 18.56 11.74
C ARG A 170 -8.24 18.90 13.16
N VAL A 171 -7.30 19.00 14.08
CA VAL A 171 -7.58 19.46 15.45
C VAL A 171 -7.72 20.98 15.43
N ARG A 172 -8.92 21.50 15.74
CA ARG A 172 -9.13 22.93 15.99
C ARG A 172 -8.81 23.20 17.46
N VAL A 173 -7.65 23.80 17.73
CA VAL A 173 -7.26 24.20 19.08
C VAL A 173 -7.52 25.69 19.24
N ALA A 174 -8.36 26.06 20.22
CA ALA A 174 -8.44 27.43 20.70
C ALA A 174 -7.40 27.63 21.82
N VAL A 175 -6.51 28.61 21.66
CA VAL A 175 -5.52 29.00 22.66
C VAL A 175 -5.93 30.37 23.20
N LYS A 176 -6.14 30.47 24.52
CA LYS A 176 -6.28 31.75 25.23
C LYS A 176 -4.95 32.01 25.94
N SER A 177 -4.37 33.19 25.70
CA SER A 177 -3.17 33.70 26.37
C SER A 177 -3.52 35.00 27.07
N ASP A 178 -3.09 35.15 28.32
CA ASP A 178 -3.17 36.41 29.08
C ASP A 178 -1.89 37.27 28.91
N GLY A 179 -0.98 36.89 28.00
CA GLY A 179 0.32 37.55 27.76
C GLY A 179 0.65 37.78 26.28
N HIS A 180 1.71 38.58 26.04
CA HIS A 180 2.19 38.95 24.70
C HIS A 180 2.61 37.71 23.91
N LEU A 181 2.03 37.53 22.73
CA LEU A 181 2.18 36.34 21.91
C LEU A 181 3.47 36.44 21.09
N ASP A 182 4.52 35.76 21.53
CA ASP A 182 5.69 35.47 20.69
C ASP A 182 5.64 34.04 20.12
N GLU A 183 6.40 33.81 19.06
CA GLU A 183 6.43 32.55 18.31
C GLU A 183 6.91 31.37 19.17
N SER A 184 7.80 31.62 20.14
CA SER A 184 8.34 30.60 21.06
C SER A 184 7.27 30.14 22.06
N ALA A 185 6.50 31.07 22.62
CA ALA A 185 5.43 30.80 23.57
C ALA A 185 4.26 30.05 22.91
N VAL A 186 3.99 30.33 21.63
CA VAL A 186 2.98 29.61 20.85
C VAL A 186 3.41 28.17 20.60
N MET A 187 4.66 27.93 20.18
CA MET A 187 5.18 26.58 19.93
C MET A 187 5.21 25.73 21.22
N GLU A 188 5.66 26.30 22.34
CA GLU A 188 5.67 25.60 23.64
C GLU A 188 4.25 25.25 24.13
N ALA A 189 3.28 26.15 23.93
CA ALA A 189 1.89 25.91 24.29
C ALA A 189 1.21 24.84 23.43
N ILE A 190 1.63 24.69 22.17
CA ILE A 190 1.15 23.62 21.27
C ILE A 190 1.74 22.27 21.71
N GLU A 191 3.05 22.19 21.95
CA GLU A 191 3.71 20.94 22.38
C GLU A 191 3.12 20.39 23.68
N LYS A 192 2.79 21.26 24.64
CA LYS A 192 2.21 20.86 25.92
C LYS A 192 0.78 20.30 25.82
N LYS A 193 0.05 20.60 24.74
CA LYS A 193 -1.33 20.10 24.50
C LYS A 193 -1.40 18.86 23.60
N VAL A 194 -0.30 18.49 22.94
CA VAL A 194 -0.24 17.34 22.02
C VAL A 194 0.18 16.04 22.74
N ARG A 195 0.49 16.10 24.05
CA ARG A 195 0.87 14.95 24.87
C ARG A 195 -0.32 14.30 25.58
#